data_AF-A0A415HAB6-F1
#
_entry.id   AF-A0A415HAB6-F1
#
_cell.length_a   1.000
_cell.length_b   1.000
_cell.length_c   1.000
_cell.angle_alpha   90.00
_cell.angle_beta   90.00
_cell.angle_gamma   90.00
#
_symmetry.space_group_name_H-M   'P 1'
#
loop_
_entity.id
_entity.type
_entity.pdbx_description
1 polymer ?
#
loop_
_entity_poly.entity_id
_entity_poly.type
_entity_poly.pdbx_seq_one_letter_code
_entity_poly.pdbx_strand_id
1 'polypeptide(L)'
;MAEEYSRKAVFEILGQEVPDKEMKRAESYADRKLERATEMQPEDAATYRSGWYRVLLVADLVKQLAFQDFTLALCELRNYEPKGGIQTNANT
;
A
#
# COMPACT_ATOMS: atom_id res chain seq x y z
N MET A 1 13.53 6.24 24.79
CA MET A 1 12.85 5.05 24.27
C MET A 1 12.55 5.32 22.80
N ALA A 2 13.01 4.49 21.87
CA ALA A 2 12.52 4.59 20.49
C ALA A 2 11.03 4.27 20.52
N GLU A 3 10.19 5.13 19.97
CA GLU A 3 8.74 4.92 19.92
C GLU A 3 8.46 3.62 19.15
N GLU A 4 7.63 2.75 19.70
CA GLU A 4 7.35 1.44 19.09
C GLU A 4 6.32 1.57 17.97
N TYR A 5 6.52 0.82 16.89
CA TYR A 5 5.55 0.76 15.81
C TYR A 5 4.19 0.23 16.28
N SER A 6 3.10 0.84 15.82
CA SER A 6 1.73 0.43 16.17
C SER A 6 0.81 0.40 14.95
N ARG A 7 0.23 -0.77 14.65
CA ARG A 7 -0.83 -0.89 13.63
C ARG A 7 -2.06 -0.05 13.99
N LYS A 8 -2.35 0.11 15.28
CA LYS A 8 -3.46 0.96 15.73
C LYS A 8 -3.23 2.42 15.31
N ALA A 9 -2.01 2.93 15.47
CA ALA A 9 -1.66 4.29 15.02
C ALA A 9 -1.76 4.43 13.49
N VAL A 10 -1.42 3.38 12.73
CA VAL A 10 -1.65 3.35 11.27
C VAL A 10 -3.15 3.49 10.97
N PHE A 11 -4.01 2.73 11.64
CA PHE A 11 -5.46 2.80 11.43
C PHE A 11 -6.06 4.15 11.81
N GLU A 12 -5.56 4.77 12.89
CA GLU A 12 -5.96 6.12 13.30
C GLU A 12 -5.62 7.16 12.22
N ILE A 13 -4.44 7.08 11.60
CA ILE A 13 -4.06 7.95 10.47
C ILE A 13 -4.94 7.70 9.24
N LEU A 14 -5.28 6.45 8.97
CA LEU A 14 -6.08 6.07 7.81
C LEU A 14 -7.57 6.34 8.00
N GLY A 15 -8.04 6.48 9.25
CA GLY A 15 -9.45 6.57 9.59
C GLY A 15 -10.23 5.27 9.36
N GLN A 16 -9.54 4.14 9.14
CA GLN A 16 -10.14 2.84 8.88
C GLN A 16 -9.17 1.69 9.23
N GLU A 17 -9.73 0.52 9.53
CA GLU A 17 -8.97 -0.72 9.62
C GLU A 17 -8.57 -1.20 8.23
N VAL A 18 -7.45 -1.92 8.16
CA VAL A 18 -6.90 -2.47 6.91
C VAL A 18 -6.78 -3.98 7.04
N PRO A 19 -7.19 -4.77 6.02
CA PRO A 19 -7.00 -6.21 6.00
C PRO A 19 -5.55 -6.63 6.28
N ASP A 20 -5.36 -7.70 7.06
CA ASP A 20 -4.03 -8.16 7.48
C ASP A 20 -3.08 -8.44 6.31
N LYS A 21 -3.61 -8.96 5.20
CA LYS A 21 -2.85 -9.20 3.97
C LYS A 21 -2.26 -7.91 3.40
N GLU A 22 -3.06 -6.85 3.33
CA GLU A 22 -2.66 -5.55 2.81
C GLU A 22 -1.69 -4.86 3.78
N MET A 23 -1.95 -4.96 5.08
CA MET A 23 -1.04 -4.47 6.11
C MET A 23 0.35 -5.12 6.02
N LYS A 24 0.42 -6.44 5.96
CA LYS A 24 1.70 -7.17 5.84
C LYS A 24 2.47 -6.78 4.58
N ARG A 25 1.75 -6.57 3.46
CA ARG A 25 2.37 -6.11 2.21
C ARG A 25 2.97 -4.72 2.41
N ALA A 26 2.23 -3.77 2.97
CA ALA A 26 2.72 -2.41 3.24
C ALA A 26 3.89 -2.38 4.23
N GLU A 27 3.81 -3.15 5.33
CA GLU A 27 4.89 -3.30 6.32
C GLU A 27 6.18 -3.84 5.68
N SER A 28 6.08 -4.89 4.86
CA SER A 28 7.24 -5.45 4.17
C SER A 28 7.90 -4.44 3.23
N TYR A 29 7.10 -3.65 2.50
CA TYR A 29 7.63 -2.56 1.67
C TYR A 29 8.26 -1.44 2.50
N ALA A 30 7.66 -1.08 3.63
CA ALA A 30 8.20 -0.07 4.53
C ALA A 30 9.56 -0.50 5.07
N ASP A 31 9.68 -1.74 5.56
CA ASP A 31 10.92 -2.26 6.14
C ASP A 31 12.07 -2.24 5.11
N ARG A 32 11.80 -2.68 3.88
CA ARG A 32 12.78 -2.64 2.78
C ARG A 32 13.18 -1.21 2.41
N LYS A 33 12.23 -0.26 2.39
CA LYS A 33 12.52 1.16 2.12
C LYS A 33 13.38 1.76 3.22
N LEU A 34 13.11 1.45 4.49
CA LEU A 34 13.84 1.97 5.65
C LEU A 34 15.24 1.37 5.76
N GLU A 35 15.40 0.08 5.49
CA GLU A 35 16.70 -0.58 5.39
C GLU A 35 17.56 0.11 4.34
N ARG A 36 17.02 0.27 3.12
CA ARG A 36 17.73 0.95 2.04
C ARG A 36 18.05 2.41 2.33
N ALA A 37 17.13 3.15 2.95
CA ALA A 37 17.37 4.53 3.35
C ALA A 37 18.50 4.63 4.38
N THR A 38 18.54 3.69 5.34
CA THR A 38 19.60 3.60 6.35
C THR A 38 20.98 3.33 5.74
N GLU A 39 21.04 2.48 4.71
CA GLU A 39 22.29 2.23 3.96
C GLU A 39 22.77 3.46 3.19
N MET A 40 21.84 4.21 2.59
CA MET A 40 22.16 5.34 1.72
C MET A 40 22.45 6.64 2.48
N GLN A 41 21.80 6.84 3.63
CA GLN A 41 21.86 8.06 4.46
C GLN A 41 21.99 7.66 5.94
N PRO A 42 23.14 7.10 6.35
CA PRO A 42 23.35 6.62 7.71
C PRO A 42 23.24 7.74 8.76
N GLU A 43 23.48 9.00 8.39
CA GLU A 43 23.29 10.19 9.22
C GLU A 43 21.84 10.34 9.72
N ASP A 44 20.87 9.88 8.93
CA ASP A 44 19.44 9.97 9.24
C ASP A 44 18.86 8.69 9.84
N ALA A 45 19.71 7.69 10.11
CA ALA A 45 19.27 6.37 10.55
C ALA A 45 18.47 6.37 11.87
N ALA A 46 18.64 7.38 12.71
CA ALA A 46 17.81 7.56 13.90
C ALA A 46 16.34 7.82 13.55
N THR A 47 16.09 8.62 12.50
CA THR A 47 14.76 8.91 11.97
C THR A 47 14.14 7.65 11.36
N TYR A 48 14.91 6.91 10.55
CA TYR A 48 14.38 5.71 9.88
C TYR A 48 14.07 4.56 10.85
N ARG A 49 14.76 4.51 11.99
CA ARG A 49 14.48 3.55 13.08
C ARG A 49 13.33 3.98 14.00
N SER A 50 12.76 5.17 13.81
CA SER A 50 11.61 5.62 14.59
C SER A 50 10.36 4.81 14.24
N GLY A 51 9.68 4.27 15.26
CA GLY A 51 8.38 3.60 15.06
C GLY A 51 7.32 4.55 14.50
N TRP A 52 7.35 5.83 14.87
CA TRP A 52 6.44 6.83 14.30
C TRP A 52 6.69 7.05 12.81
N TYR A 53 7.96 7.12 12.39
CA TYR A 53 8.29 7.23 10.96
C TYR A 53 7.83 6.00 10.17
N ARG A 54 7.99 4.79 10.75
CA ARG A 54 7.44 3.56 10.18
C ARG A 54 5.91 3.60 10.08
N VAL A 55 5.21 4.13 11.08
CA VAL A 55 3.74 4.30 11.05
C VAL A 55 3.32 5.19 9.88
N LEU A 56 3.95 6.36 9.72
CA LEU A 56 3.67 7.27 8.60
C LEU A 56 3.90 6.59 7.24
N LEU A 57 5.03 5.91 7.10
CA LEU A 57 5.40 5.23 5.86
C LEU A 57 4.45 4.07 5.52
N VAL A 58 4.04 3.27 6.51
CA VAL A 58 3.07 2.19 6.29
C VAL A 58 1.70 2.75 5.88
N ALA A 59 1.23 3.83 6.52
CA ALA A 59 -0.04 4.47 6.15
C ALA A 59 -0.02 5.00 4.70
N ASP A 60 1.08 5.62 4.28
CA ASP A 60 1.27 6.07 2.89
C ASP A 60 1.31 4.90 1.90
N LEU A 61 2.03 3.83 2.24
CA LEU A 61 2.13 2.63 1.41
C LEU A 61 0.79 1.89 1.25
N VAL A 62 -0.05 1.83 2.29
CA VAL A 62 -1.40 1.25 2.15
C VAL A 62 -2.19 2.00 1.06
N LYS A 63 -2.19 3.34 1.08
CA LYS A 63 -2.89 4.15 0.08
C LYS A 63 -2.32 3.93 -1.32
N GLN A 64 -0.99 3.90 -1.46
CA GLN A 64 -0.32 3.70 -2.74
C GLN A 64 -0.61 2.31 -3.33
N LEU A 65 -0.54 1.26 -2.51
CA LEU A 65 -0.81 -0.10 -2.95
C LEU A 65 -2.29 -0.30 -3.32
N ALA A 66 -3.22 0.28 -2.56
CA ALA A 66 -4.63 0.25 -2.91
C ALA A 66 -4.91 0.96 -4.24
N PHE A 67 -4.30 2.13 -4.47
CA PHE A 67 -4.41 2.83 -5.75
C PHE A 67 -3.79 2.04 -6.92
N GLN A 68 -2.65 1.38 -6.68
CA GLN A 68 -2.01 0.51 -7.67
C GLN A 68 -2.92 -0.66 -8.04
N ASP A 69 -3.44 -1.38 -7.04
CA ASP A 69 -4.29 -2.55 -7.25
C ASP A 69 -5.59 -2.15 -7.98
N PHE A 70 -6.20 -1.01 -7.60
CA PHE A 70 -7.33 -0.43 -8.32
C PHE A 70 -7.01 -0.15 -9.80
N THR A 71 -5.86 0.50 -10.05
CA THR A 71 -5.44 0.85 -11.43
C THR A 71 -5.18 -0.40 -12.27
N LEU A 72 -4.56 -1.43 -11.70
CA LEU A 72 -4.32 -2.70 -12.38
C LEU A 72 -5.64 -3.42 -12.69
N ALA A 73 -6.56 -3.49 -11.73
CA ALA A 73 -7.88 -4.09 -11.93
C ALA A 73 -8.67 -3.37 -13.04
N LEU A 74 -8.61 -2.03 -13.11
CA LEU A 74 -9.23 -1.27 -14.21
C LEU A 74 -8.61 -1.59 -15.57
N CYS A 75 -7.28 -1.70 -15.65
CA CYS A 75 -6.59 -2.08 -16.87
C CYS A 75 -6.98 -3.49 -17.33
N GLU A 76 -7.13 -4.44 -16.40
CA GLU A 76 -7.58 -5.80 -16.68
C GLU A 76 -9.04 -5.83 -17.16
N LEU A 77 -9.93 -5.08 -16.50
CA LEU A 77 -11.34 -4.92 -16.92
C LEU A 77 -11.47 -4.31 -18.32
N ARG A 78 -10.65 -3.30 -18.66
CA ARG A 78 -10.64 -2.71 -20.00
C ARG A 78 -10.31 -3.75 -21.08
N ASN A 79 -9.46 -4.71 -20.76
CA ASN A 79 -9.03 -5.76 -21.67
C ASN A 79 -9.92 -7.01 -21.61
N TYR A 80 -10.98 -6.99 -20.79
CA TYR A 80 -11.87 -8.13 -20.60
C TYR A 80 -12.85 -8.25 -21.76
N GLU A 81 -12.76 -9.35 -22.52
CA GLU A 81 -13.83 -9.76 -23.42
C GLU A 81 -14.81 -10.69 -22.67
N PRO A 82 -16.10 -10.33 -22.56
CA PRO A 82 -17.08 -11.18 -21.91
C PRO A 82 -17.24 -12.50 -22.68
N LYS A 83 -17.24 -13.63 -21.94
CA LYS A 83 -17.55 -14.94 -22.52
C LYS A 83 -18.98 -14.92 -23.06
N GLY A 84 -19.12 -14.97 -24.39
CA GLY A 84 -20.40 -14.89 -25.09
C GLY A 84 -20.53 -13.70 -26.04
N GLY A 85 -19.56 -12.77 -26.05
CA GLY A 85 -19.60 -11.56 -26.87
C GLY A 85 -20.66 -10.56 -26.39
N ILE A 86 -20.55 -9.30 -26.84
CA ILE A 86 -21.67 -8.35 -26.74
C ILE A 86 -22.67 -8.78 -27.80
N GLN A 87 -23.80 -9.37 -27.41
CA GLN A 87 -24.93 -9.51 -28.33
C GLN A 87 -25.45 -8.11 -28.63
N THR A 88 -24.93 -7.50 -29.69
CA THR A 88 -25.58 -6.34 -30.29
C THR A 88 -26.89 -6.84 -30.85
N ASN A 89 -27.98 -6.58 -30.12
CA ASN A 89 -29.32 -6.68 -30.66
C ASN A 89 -29.48 -5.55 -31.69
N ALA A 90 -28.86 -5.73 -32.86
CA ALA A 90 -29.12 -4.94 -34.04
C ALA A 90 -30.50 -5.35 -34.56
N ASN A 91 -31.54 -4.85 -33.91
CA ASN A 91 -32.85 -4.83 -34.52
C ASN A 91 -32.82 -3.76 -35.63
N THR A 92 -33.15 -4.27 -36.82
CA THR A 92 -33.32 -3.65 -38.14
C THR A 92 -34.05 -2.31 -38.13
#